data_AF-A0A5P3XHJ0-F1
#
_entry.id   AF-A0A5P3XHJ0-F1
#
_cell.length_a   1.000
_cell.length_b   1.000
_cell.length_c   1.000
_cell.angle_alpha   90.00
_cell.angle_beta   90.00
_cell.angle_gamma   90.00
#
_symmetry.space_group_name_H-M   'P 1'
#
loop_
_entity.id
_entity.type
_entity.pdbx_description
1 polymer ?
#
loop_
_entity_poly.entity_id
_entity_poly.type
_entity_poly.pdbx_seq_one_letter_code
_entity_poly.pdbx_strand_id
1 'polypeptide(L)'
;MEKFMIIGERIHCISPSIRKALEERDPAPILKRAKEQLDAGAHYIDFNIGPAERDGADIMTWGVQLLQSEFNNVPLALDTANRNAIEAGLKVYNRENGKPIINSADAGGRIELIDLAGEYQAKVIALCAKEGIPRDNDERMAYCQELLERGLMAGLEPEDMLFDPLCLVIKGMQDKQMEVLEAIKMMTEMGLLTTGGLSNVSNGCPKHVRPILDSAFAAMAMANGFSSAIVNPCDEELMRTIKSCDIIRNSSLYADSYLELNEGGFAYNV
;
A
#
# COMPACT_ATOMS: atom_id res chain seq x y z
N MET A 1 12.00 8.03 14.20
CA MET A 1 10.89 7.39 13.49
C MET A 1 11.40 6.95 12.14
N GLU A 2 10.87 5.86 11.58
CA GLU A 2 11.21 5.49 10.21
C GLU A 2 10.64 6.51 9.22
N LYS A 3 11.18 6.50 7.99
CA LYS A 3 10.64 7.29 6.88
C LYS A 3 9.30 6.73 6.43
N PHE A 4 8.47 7.59 5.85
CA PHE A 4 7.17 7.18 5.35
C PHE A 4 7.29 6.24 4.16
N MET A 5 6.64 5.08 4.21
CA MET A 5 6.72 4.09 3.14
C MET A 5 5.69 4.37 2.03
N ILE A 6 6.18 4.70 0.84
CA ILE A 6 5.41 4.86 -0.39
C ILE A 6 5.17 3.52 -1.10
N ILE A 7 3.90 3.14 -1.27
CA ILE A 7 3.47 2.00 -2.09
C ILE A 7 2.80 2.55 -3.35
N GLY A 8 3.40 2.31 -4.52
CA GLY A 8 2.95 2.91 -5.78
C GLY A 8 1.77 2.17 -6.43
N GLU A 9 0.64 2.87 -6.62
CA GLU A 9 -0.66 2.30 -7.04
C GLU A 9 -0.92 2.19 -8.56
N ARG A 10 0.05 2.58 -9.41
CA ARG A 10 -0.21 2.88 -10.84
C ARG A 10 -0.31 1.66 -11.74
N ILE A 11 -0.11 0.45 -11.21
CA ILE A 11 -0.29 -0.82 -11.92
C ILE A 11 -1.55 -1.51 -11.39
N HIS A 12 -2.69 -1.15 -11.97
CA HIS A 12 -3.99 -1.62 -11.52
C HIS A 12 -4.95 -1.93 -12.68
N CYS A 13 -5.76 -2.97 -12.52
CA CYS A 13 -6.64 -3.51 -13.57
C CYS A 13 -7.79 -2.58 -14.00
N ILE A 14 -8.02 -1.48 -13.29
CA ILE A 14 -8.99 -0.43 -13.69
C ILE A 14 -8.41 0.41 -14.85
N SER A 15 -7.09 0.55 -14.93
CA SER A 15 -6.44 1.25 -16.04
C SER A 15 -6.59 0.42 -17.34
N PRO A 16 -7.21 0.94 -18.41
CA PRO A 16 -7.40 0.18 -19.64
C PRO A 16 -6.10 -0.33 -20.27
N SER A 17 -5.03 0.46 -20.18
CA SER A 17 -3.71 0.06 -20.69
C SER A 17 -3.10 -1.10 -19.91
N ILE A 18 -3.26 -1.10 -18.57
CA ILE A 18 -2.74 -2.18 -17.72
C ILE A 18 -3.60 -3.42 -17.82
N ARG A 19 -4.93 -3.29 -17.85
CA ARG A 19 -5.83 -4.42 -18.07
C ARG A 19 -5.47 -5.18 -19.35
N LYS A 20 -5.34 -4.45 -20.47
CA LYS A 20 -4.94 -5.05 -21.75
C LYS A 20 -3.57 -5.72 -21.65
N ALA A 21 -2.61 -5.07 -20.97
CA ALA A 21 -1.28 -5.62 -20.77
C ALA A 21 -1.28 -6.93 -19.96
N LEU A 22 -2.12 -7.02 -18.92
CA LEU A 22 -2.31 -8.25 -18.14
C LEU A 22 -2.93 -9.36 -18.99
N GLU A 23 -3.99 -9.04 -19.75
CA GLU A 23 -4.69 -9.98 -20.64
C GLU A 23 -3.77 -10.55 -21.74
N GLU A 24 -2.93 -9.71 -22.34
CA GLU A 24 -2.05 -10.09 -23.45
C GLU A 24 -0.63 -10.52 -23.01
N ARG A 25 -0.33 -10.48 -21.70
CA ARG A 25 1.03 -10.64 -21.14
C ARG A 25 2.04 -9.70 -21.81
N ASP A 26 1.62 -8.48 -22.12
CA ASP A 26 2.48 -7.43 -22.68
C ASP A 26 3.27 -6.76 -21.55
N PRO A 27 4.60 -6.93 -21.47
CA PRO A 27 5.40 -6.36 -20.40
C PRO A 27 5.52 -4.83 -20.49
N ALA A 28 5.44 -4.24 -21.69
CA ALA A 28 5.88 -2.86 -21.90
C ALA A 28 5.07 -1.82 -21.10
N PRO A 29 3.72 -1.87 -21.02
CA PRO A 29 2.96 -0.91 -20.22
C PRO A 29 3.19 -1.06 -18.72
N ILE A 30 3.44 -2.29 -18.24
CA ILE A 30 3.69 -2.59 -16.83
C ILE A 30 5.06 -2.07 -16.42
N LEU A 31 6.10 -2.42 -17.17
CA LEU A 31 7.47 -1.96 -16.92
C LEU A 31 7.58 -0.44 -16.98
N LYS A 32 6.91 0.20 -17.95
CA LYS A 32 6.86 1.65 -18.03
C LYS A 32 6.28 2.28 -16.74
N ARG A 33 5.16 1.76 -16.24
CA ARG A 33 4.54 2.28 -15.00
C ARG A 33 5.35 1.97 -13.77
N ALA A 34 5.96 0.80 -13.67
CA ALA A 34 6.89 0.48 -12.59
C ALA A 34 8.05 1.48 -12.56
N LYS A 35 8.70 1.70 -13.70
CA LYS A 35 9.80 2.68 -13.81
C LYS A 35 9.37 4.09 -13.41
N GLU A 36 8.25 4.59 -13.94
CA GLU A 36 7.73 5.93 -13.61
C GLU A 36 7.50 6.11 -12.10
N GLN A 37 7.04 5.05 -11.40
CA GLN A 37 6.80 5.10 -9.96
C GLN A 37 8.07 5.01 -9.14
N LEU A 38 9.01 4.17 -9.56
CA LEU A 38 10.30 4.01 -8.89
C LEU A 38 11.16 5.27 -9.01
N ASP A 39 11.21 5.85 -10.22
CA ASP A 39 11.89 7.13 -10.46
C ASP A 39 11.27 8.28 -9.64
N ALA A 40 9.99 8.16 -9.27
CA ALA A 40 9.25 9.10 -8.45
C ALA A 40 9.31 8.81 -6.93
N GLY A 41 10.06 7.78 -6.51
CA GLY A 41 10.33 7.49 -5.09
C GLY A 41 9.41 6.44 -4.45
N ALA A 42 8.78 5.55 -5.22
CA ALA A 42 8.09 4.40 -4.65
C ALA A 42 9.08 3.42 -3.98
N HIS A 43 8.73 2.92 -2.79
CA HIS A 43 9.49 1.86 -2.11
C HIS A 43 8.94 0.47 -2.45
N TYR A 44 7.63 0.37 -2.64
CA TYR A 44 6.93 -0.82 -3.10
C TYR A 44 6.14 -0.50 -4.36
N ILE A 45 5.95 -1.49 -5.23
CA ILE A 45 4.99 -1.42 -6.33
C ILE A 45 3.77 -2.26 -5.98
N ASP A 46 2.60 -1.63 -5.95
CA ASP A 46 1.32 -2.32 -5.86
C ASP A 46 0.99 -2.93 -7.22
N PHE A 47 0.91 -4.26 -7.26
CA PHE A 47 0.63 -5.04 -8.45
C PHE A 47 -0.79 -5.60 -8.38
N ASN A 48 -1.74 -4.78 -8.80
CA ASN A 48 -3.16 -5.11 -8.76
C ASN A 48 -3.63 -5.77 -10.06
N ILE A 49 -3.99 -7.04 -9.96
CA ILE A 49 -4.48 -7.86 -11.08
C ILE A 49 -6.01 -7.99 -11.11
N GLY A 50 -6.71 -7.33 -10.19
CA GLY A 50 -8.15 -7.50 -9.98
C GLY A 50 -8.52 -8.89 -9.44
N PRO A 51 -9.79 -9.32 -9.57
CA PRO A 51 -10.24 -10.63 -9.08
C PRO A 51 -9.57 -11.83 -9.77
N ALA A 52 -9.23 -11.68 -11.05
CA ALA A 52 -8.51 -12.67 -11.87
C ALA A 52 -8.89 -14.14 -11.58
N GLU A 53 -10.20 -14.46 -11.65
CA GLU A 53 -10.74 -15.73 -11.14
C GLU A 53 -10.24 -16.99 -11.87
N ARG A 54 -9.80 -16.86 -13.13
CA ARG A 54 -9.42 -18.02 -13.97
C ARG A 54 -7.91 -18.21 -14.07
N ASP A 55 -7.18 -17.15 -14.39
CA ASP A 55 -5.75 -17.19 -14.68
C ASP A 55 -4.91 -16.35 -13.68
N GLY A 56 -5.49 -15.99 -12.54
CA GLY A 56 -4.82 -15.12 -11.55
C GLY A 56 -3.49 -15.63 -11.04
N ALA A 57 -3.34 -16.95 -10.83
CA ALA A 57 -2.06 -17.55 -10.44
C ALA A 57 -0.97 -17.36 -11.51
N ASP A 58 -1.33 -17.52 -12.79
CA ASP A 58 -0.40 -17.34 -13.91
C ASP A 58 -0.06 -15.86 -14.11
N ILE A 59 -1.05 -14.97 -14.00
CA ILE A 59 -0.83 -13.51 -14.07
C ILE A 59 0.11 -13.06 -12.95
N MET A 60 -0.18 -13.46 -11.70
CA MET A 60 0.60 -13.03 -10.53
C MET A 60 2.03 -13.53 -10.62
N THR A 61 2.22 -14.80 -10.96
CA THR A 61 3.55 -15.40 -11.16
C THR A 61 4.35 -14.63 -12.21
N TRP A 62 3.75 -14.38 -13.38
CA TRP A 62 4.39 -13.65 -14.46
C TRP A 62 4.76 -12.22 -14.06
N GLY A 63 3.83 -11.48 -13.44
CA GLY A 63 4.05 -10.09 -13.05
C GLY A 63 5.12 -9.92 -11.97
N VAL A 64 5.14 -10.81 -10.97
CA VAL A 64 6.19 -10.82 -9.93
C VAL A 64 7.56 -11.05 -10.56
N GLN A 65 7.70 -12.09 -11.39
CA GLN A 65 8.98 -12.39 -12.04
C GLN A 65 9.42 -11.27 -12.98
N LEU A 66 8.50 -10.71 -13.75
CA LEU A 66 8.76 -9.59 -14.66
C LEU A 66 9.28 -8.36 -13.89
N LEU A 67 8.55 -7.92 -12.86
CA LEU A 67 8.93 -6.72 -12.10
C LEU A 67 10.25 -6.92 -11.35
N GLN A 68 10.46 -8.09 -10.73
CA GLN A 68 11.68 -8.33 -9.97
C GLN A 68 12.92 -8.54 -10.85
N SER A 69 12.79 -9.17 -12.02
CA SER A 69 13.92 -9.34 -12.94
C SER A 69 14.38 -8.00 -13.55
N GLU A 70 13.44 -7.14 -13.92
CA GLU A 70 13.75 -5.84 -14.54
C GLU A 70 14.17 -4.79 -13.51
N PHE A 71 13.59 -4.83 -12.30
CA PHE A 71 13.80 -3.81 -11.28
C PHE A 71 14.56 -4.34 -10.04
N ASN A 72 15.60 -5.15 -10.24
CA ASN A 72 16.51 -5.59 -9.18
C ASN A 72 15.77 -6.05 -7.91
N ASN A 73 14.92 -7.08 -8.03
CA ASN A 73 14.14 -7.62 -6.93
C ASN A 73 13.27 -6.59 -6.18
N VAL A 74 12.76 -5.57 -6.89
CA VAL A 74 11.90 -4.52 -6.30
C VAL A 74 10.82 -5.12 -5.38
N PRO A 75 10.59 -4.53 -4.19
CA PRO A 75 9.53 -4.98 -3.31
C PRO A 75 8.14 -4.77 -3.90
N LEU A 76 7.25 -5.75 -3.74
CA LEU A 76 5.90 -5.71 -4.30
C LEU A 76 4.82 -5.86 -3.23
N ALA A 77 3.72 -5.14 -3.41
CA ALA A 77 2.45 -5.46 -2.79
C ALA A 77 1.61 -6.26 -3.80
N LEU A 78 1.27 -7.51 -3.44
CA LEU A 78 0.48 -8.41 -4.28
C LEU A 78 -1.00 -8.12 -4.02
N ASP A 79 -1.65 -7.42 -4.96
CA ASP A 79 -3.01 -6.90 -4.77
C ASP A 79 -4.05 -7.71 -5.55
N THR A 80 -4.79 -8.54 -4.82
CA THR A 80 -5.97 -9.26 -5.29
C THR A 80 -6.70 -9.93 -4.13
N ALA A 81 -8.01 -10.15 -4.28
CA ALA A 81 -8.77 -11.01 -3.36
C ALA A 81 -8.55 -12.51 -3.62
N ASN A 82 -7.86 -12.88 -4.70
CA ASN A 82 -7.65 -14.28 -5.08
C ASN A 82 -6.47 -14.89 -4.30
N ARG A 83 -6.77 -15.68 -3.27
CA ARG A 83 -5.76 -16.39 -2.45
C ARG A 83 -4.78 -17.23 -3.28
N ASN A 84 -5.27 -17.95 -4.29
CA ASN A 84 -4.42 -18.81 -5.13
C ASN A 84 -3.43 -17.97 -5.95
N ALA A 85 -3.84 -16.78 -6.39
CA ALA A 85 -2.97 -15.85 -7.09
C ALA A 85 -1.88 -15.30 -6.18
N ILE A 86 -2.24 -14.84 -4.96
CA ILE A 86 -1.27 -14.38 -3.96
C ILE A 86 -0.25 -15.49 -3.66
N GLU A 87 -0.72 -16.69 -3.35
CA GLU A 87 0.16 -17.83 -3.04
C GLU A 87 1.12 -18.16 -4.19
N ALA A 88 0.65 -18.11 -5.44
CA ALA A 88 1.49 -18.33 -6.61
C ALA A 88 2.60 -17.26 -6.74
N GLY A 89 2.26 -15.98 -6.51
CA GLY A 89 3.23 -14.90 -6.47
C GLY A 89 4.27 -15.08 -5.36
N LEU A 90 3.82 -15.42 -4.15
CA LEU A 90 4.71 -15.63 -2.99
C LEU A 90 5.72 -16.77 -3.21
N LYS A 91 5.35 -17.82 -3.96
CA LYS A 91 6.25 -18.95 -4.28
C LYS A 91 7.43 -18.57 -5.17
N VAL A 92 7.26 -17.60 -6.05
CA VAL A 92 8.31 -17.16 -7.00
C VAL A 92 9.02 -15.87 -6.56
N TYR A 93 8.54 -15.25 -5.49
CA TYR A 93 9.03 -13.95 -5.02
C TYR A 93 10.43 -14.03 -4.40
N ASN A 94 11.35 -13.20 -4.90
CA ASN A 94 12.67 -12.99 -4.31
C ASN A 94 12.63 -11.90 -3.23
N ARG A 95 13.12 -12.21 -2.03
CA ARG A 95 13.03 -11.35 -0.82
C ARG A 95 14.26 -10.50 -0.55
N GLU A 96 15.28 -10.59 -1.41
CA GLU A 96 16.58 -9.93 -1.21
C GLU A 96 16.46 -8.44 -0.83
N ASN A 97 15.52 -7.73 -1.43
CA ASN A 97 15.33 -6.29 -1.24
C ASN A 97 14.07 -5.92 -0.42
N GLY A 98 13.34 -6.90 0.11
CA GLY A 98 12.16 -6.67 0.95
C GLY A 98 11.18 -7.81 0.96
N LYS A 99 10.45 -8.01 2.06
CA LYS A 99 9.34 -8.98 2.16
C LYS A 99 8.21 -8.55 1.21
N PRO A 100 7.48 -9.50 0.58
CA PRO A 100 6.26 -9.14 -0.15
C PRO A 100 5.20 -8.63 0.84
N ILE A 101 4.34 -7.72 0.37
CA ILE A 101 3.13 -7.31 1.09
C ILE A 101 1.93 -8.04 0.46
N ILE A 102 1.11 -8.72 1.27
CA ILE A 102 -0.20 -9.21 0.83
C ILE A 102 -1.21 -8.06 0.97
N ASN A 103 -1.80 -7.63 -0.15
CA ASN A 103 -2.86 -6.62 -0.19
C ASN A 103 -4.17 -7.29 -0.65
N SER A 104 -5.11 -7.60 0.23
CA SER A 104 -5.17 -7.34 1.69
C SER A 104 -6.04 -8.39 2.37
N ALA A 105 -5.83 -8.57 3.68
CA ALA A 105 -6.72 -9.32 4.55
C ALA A 105 -7.75 -8.39 5.22
N ASP A 106 -8.88 -8.93 5.67
CA ASP A 106 -9.89 -8.24 6.46
C ASP A 106 -10.40 -9.13 7.60
N ALA A 107 -11.18 -8.58 8.54
CA ALA A 107 -11.79 -9.32 9.65
C ALA A 107 -13.01 -10.17 9.22
N GLY A 108 -13.15 -10.39 7.91
CA GLY A 108 -14.26 -11.07 7.28
C GLY A 108 -13.79 -12.20 6.38
N GLY A 109 -14.19 -12.13 5.11
CA GLY A 109 -14.02 -13.21 4.14
C GLY A 109 -12.60 -13.43 3.65
N ARG A 110 -11.63 -12.60 4.06
CA ARG A 110 -10.21 -12.70 3.64
C ARG A 110 -9.25 -12.87 4.82
N ILE A 111 -9.74 -13.24 6.00
CA ILE A 111 -8.93 -13.38 7.21
C ILE A 111 -7.80 -14.42 7.04
N GLU A 112 -8.02 -15.45 6.22
CA GLU A 112 -7.06 -16.51 5.93
C GLU A 112 -5.80 -16.02 5.19
N LEU A 113 -5.83 -14.81 4.62
CA LEU A 113 -4.63 -14.19 4.05
C LEU A 113 -3.62 -13.77 5.12
N ILE A 114 -4.04 -13.60 6.38
CA ILE A 114 -3.10 -13.45 7.51
C ILE A 114 -2.35 -14.76 7.77
N ASP A 115 -3.04 -15.89 7.71
CA ASP A 115 -2.40 -17.20 7.89
C ASP A 115 -1.39 -17.46 6.76
N LEU A 116 -1.77 -17.10 5.53
CA LEU A 116 -0.88 -17.18 4.37
C LEU A 116 0.33 -16.26 4.53
N ALA A 117 0.15 -15.05 5.07
CA ALA A 117 1.26 -14.16 5.39
C ALA A 117 2.21 -14.79 6.40
N GLY A 118 1.69 -15.45 7.45
CA GLY A 118 2.49 -16.18 8.43
C GLY A 118 3.27 -17.34 7.81
N GLU A 119 2.61 -18.20 7.02
CA GLU A 119 3.21 -19.34 6.33
C GLU A 119 4.39 -18.92 5.44
N TYR A 120 4.20 -17.83 4.70
CA TYR A 120 5.22 -17.28 3.82
C TYR A 120 6.04 -16.19 4.49
N GLN A 121 5.94 -15.88 5.78
CA GLN A 121 6.66 -14.76 6.41
C GLN A 121 6.59 -13.44 5.60
N ALA A 122 5.42 -13.15 5.03
CA ALA A 122 5.14 -11.94 4.26
C ALA A 122 4.59 -10.84 5.18
N LYS A 123 4.66 -9.58 4.73
CA LYS A 123 3.87 -8.51 5.33
C LYS A 123 2.42 -8.63 4.89
N VAL A 124 1.49 -8.04 5.63
CA VAL A 124 0.06 -8.02 5.27
C VAL A 124 -0.57 -6.67 5.56
N ILE A 125 -1.36 -6.17 4.62
CA ILE A 125 -2.29 -5.06 4.88
C ILE A 125 -3.53 -5.66 5.54
N ALA A 126 -3.78 -5.26 6.78
CA ALA A 126 -4.88 -5.73 7.61
C ALA A 126 -5.97 -4.65 7.66
N LEU A 127 -6.99 -4.79 6.81
CA LEU A 127 -8.12 -3.87 6.75
C LEU A 127 -8.97 -4.03 8.01
N CYS A 128 -9.05 -2.98 8.83
CA CYS A 128 -9.80 -2.95 10.09
C CYS A 128 -11.31 -2.83 9.85
N ALA A 129 -11.85 -3.77 9.08
CA ALA A 129 -13.24 -3.89 8.68
C ALA A 129 -13.59 -5.36 8.42
N LYS A 130 -14.88 -5.69 8.42
CA LYS A 130 -15.39 -7.04 8.14
C LYS A 130 -16.31 -7.06 6.94
N GLU A 131 -17.40 -6.30 7.02
CA GLU A 131 -18.36 -6.08 5.94
C GLU A 131 -18.64 -4.58 5.82
N GLY A 132 -18.24 -4.00 4.69
CA GLY A 132 -18.45 -2.57 4.46
C GLY A 132 -17.59 -1.67 5.35
N ILE A 133 -18.09 -0.46 5.59
CA ILE A 133 -17.38 0.58 6.34
C ILE A 133 -17.75 0.48 7.82
N PRO A 134 -16.78 0.41 8.75
CA PRO A 134 -17.04 0.44 10.18
C PRO A 134 -17.85 1.68 10.59
N ARG A 135 -18.80 1.48 11.51
CA ARG A 135 -19.71 2.50 12.02
C ARG A 135 -18.97 3.63 12.75
N ASP A 136 -17.96 3.27 13.54
CA ASP A 136 -17.17 4.14 14.40
C ASP A 136 -15.78 3.56 14.68
N ASN A 137 -14.96 4.30 15.44
CA ASN A 137 -13.60 3.86 15.79
C ASN A 137 -13.57 2.71 16.79
N ASP A 138 -14.60 2.54 17.62
CA ASP A 138 -14.68 1.38 18.52
C ASP A 138 -14.77 0.09 17.70
N GLU A 139 -15.59 0.09 16.65
CA GLU A 139 -15.66 -1.02 15.71
C GLU A 139 -14.36 -1.23 14.92
N ARG A 140 -13.71 -0.14 14.44
CA ARG A 140 -12.39 -0.24 13.78
C ARG A 140 -11.35 -0.89 14.70
N MET A 141 -11.30 -0.48 15.96
CA MET A 141 -10.32 -0.99 16.91
C MET A 141 -10.61 -2.43 17.35
N ALA A 142 -11.88 -2.84 17.40
CA ALA A 142 -12.24 -4.24 17.60
C ALA A 142 -11.69 -5.12 16.48
N TYR A 143 -11.87 -4.73 15.22
CA TYR A 143 -11.30 -5.46 14.07
C TYR A 143 -9.77 -5.41 14.07
N CYS A 144 -9.15 -4.27 14.41
CA CYS A 144 -7.70 -4.16 14.55
C CYS A 144 -7.15 -5.19 15.55
N GLN A 145 -7.79 -5.34 16.72
CA GLN A 145 -7.39 -6.31 17.73
C GLN A 145 -7.59 -7.76 17.26
N GLU A 146 -8.71 -8.07 16.61
CA GLU A 146 -8.98 -9.40 16.03
C GLU A 146 -7.90 -9.80 15.01
N LEU A 147 -7.55 -8.87 14.11
CA LEU A 147 -6.53 -9.08 13.10
C LEU A 147 -5.15 -9.24 13.72
N LEU A 148 -4.80 -8.40 14.71
CA LEU A 148 -3.53 -8.47 15.43
C LEU A 148 -3.37 -9.82 16.13
N GLU A 149 -4.38 -10.26 16.88
CA GLU A 149 -4.36 -11.57 17.56
C GLU A 149 -4.16 -12.70 16.55
N ARG A 150 -4.89 -12.66 15.42
CA ARG A 150 -4.72 -13.66 14.37
C ARG A 150 -3.31 -13.67 13.78
N GLY A 151 -2.75 -12.49 13.52
CA GLY A 151 -1.39 -12.35 12.99
C GLY A 151 -0.34 -12.92 13.94
N LEU A 152 -0.42 -12.60 15.22
CA LEU A 152 0.47 -13.15 16.25
C LEU A 152 0.34 -14.67 16.35
N MET A 153 -0.87 -15.22 16.27
CA MET A 153 -1.10 -16.67 16.25
C MET A 153 -0.54 -17.35 14.98
N ALA A 154 -0.51 -16.64 13.86
CA ALA A 154 0.08 -17.10 12.60
C ALA A 154 1.62 -16.96 12.57
N GLY A 155 2.23 -16.42 13.61
CA GLY A 155 3.68 -16.22 13.71
C GLY A 155 4.20 -14.95 13.03
N LEU A 156 3.32 -13.98 12.76
CA LEU A 156 3.72 -12.64 12.34
C LEU A 156 4.13 -11.79 13.54
N GLU A 157 5.07 -10.90 13.32
CA GLU A 157 5.37 -9.81 14.26
C GLU A 157 4.47 -8.60 13.97
N PRO A 158 4.20 -7.72 14.95
CA PRO A 158 3.42 -6.50 14.73
C PRO A 158 3.94 -5.63 13.57
N GLU A 159 5.27 -5.61 13.36
CA GLU A 159 5.94 -4.87 12.28
C GLU A 159 5.66 -5.46 10.88
N ASP A 160 5.19 -6.71 10.79
CA ASP A 160 4.77 -7.33 9.53
C ASP A 160 3.30 -7.03 9.18
N MET A 161 2.56 -6.36 10.07
CA MET A 161 1.17 -6.00 9.88
C MET A 161 1.01 -4.50 9.68
N LEU A 162 0.43 -4.12 8.54
CA LEU A 162 0.08 -2.74 8.20
C LEU A 162 -1.43 -2.56 8.36
N PHE A 163 -1.86 -1.96 9.46
CA PHE A 163 -3.28 -1.79 9.77
C PHE A 163 -3.90 -0.64 8.98
N ASP A 164 -4.98 -0.93 8.26
CA ASP A 164 -5.70 0.03 7.43
C ASP A 164 -7.07 0.37 8.06
N PRO A 165 -7.25 1.59 8.63
CA PRO A 165 -8.51 2.04 9.22
C PRO A 165 -9.59 2.42 8.17
N LEU A 166 -9.29 2.21 6.89
CA LEU A 166 -9.99 2.64 5.68
C LEU A 166 -9.91 4.14 5.45
N CYS A 167 -9.09 4.57 4.49
CA CYS A 167 -9.20 5.91 3.89
C CYS A 167 -10.55 6.05 3.17
N LEU A 168 -11.46 6.85 3.72
CA LEU A 168 -12.83 7.01 3.20
C LEU A 168 -12.95 8.19 2.23
N VAL A 169 -13.79 8.02 1.21
CA VAL A 169 -14.07 9.08 0.23
C VAL A 169 -14.68 10.31 0.89
N ILE A 170 -14.03 11.47 0.75
CA ILE A 170 -14.48 12.72 1.38
C ILE A 170 -15.85 13.16 0.85
N LYS A 171 -16.14 12.86 -0.41
CA LYS A 171 -17.41 13.19 -1.05
C LYS A 171 -18.53 12.30 -0.48
N GLY A 172 -19.30 12.87 0.44
CA GLY A 172 -20.42 12.20 1.11
C GLY A 172 -20.04 11.53 2.44
N MET A 173 -18.76 11.55 2.83
CA MET A 173 -18.27 11.07 4.14
C MET A 173 -17.25 12.06 4.73
N GLN A 174 -17.49 13.36 4.56
CA GLN A 174 -16.60 14.42 5.06
C GLN A 174 -16.53 14.41 6.59
N ASP A 175 -17.65 14.12 7.26
CA ASP A 175 -17.76 13.98 8.70
C ASP A 175 -16.91 12.84 9.27
N LYS A 176 -16.54 11.86 8.44
CA LYS A 176 -15.74 10.69 8.84
C LYS A 176 -14.23 10.90 8.77
N GLN A 177 -13.74 11.96 8.12
CA GLN A 177 -12.30 12.14 7.88
C GLN A 177 -11.50 12.27 9.19
N MET A 178 -12.03 13.02 10.16
CA MET A 178 -11.39 13.16 11.46
C MET A 178 -11.45 11.87 12.30
N GLU A 179 -12.49 11.05 12.12
CA GLU A 179 -12.56 9.72 12.77
C GLU A 179 -11.43 8.81 12.26
N VAL A 180 -11.17 8.81 10.94
CA VAL A 180 -10.07 8.03 10.35
C VAL A 180 -8.70 8.48 10.89
N LEU A 181 -8.47 9.80 10.99
CA LEU A 181 -7.23 10.33 11.56
C LEU A 181 -7.05 9.93 13.04
N GLU A 182 -8.12 9.95 13.82
CA GLU A 182 -8.09 9.47 15.21
C GLU A 182 -7.82 7.96 15.28
N ALA A 183 -8.38 7.16 14.37
CA ALA A 183 -8.10 5.72 14.32
C ALA A 183 -6.61 5.43 14.02
N ILE A 184 -6.00 6.19 13.09
CA ILE A 184 -4.55 6.11 12.82
C ILE A 184 -3.75 6.39 14.10
N LYS A 185 -4.14 7.43 14.85
CA LYS A 185 -3.50 7.78 16.12
C LYS A 185 -3.64 6.68 17.15
N MET A 186 -4.84 6.15 17.36
CA MET A 186 -5.10 5.06 18.32
C MET A 186 -4.25 3.81 18.01
N MET A 187 -4.17 3.40 16.75
CA MET A 187 -3.33 2.27 16.33
C MET A 187 -1.84 2.55 16.54
N THR A 188 -1.39 3.77 16.23
CA THR A 188 0.01 4.19 16.45
C THR A 188 0.37 4.21 17.93
N GLU A 189 -0.51 4.68 18.81
CA GLU A 189 -0.28 4.69 20.27
C GLU A 189 -0.17 3.27 20.86
N MET A 190 -0.72 2.26 20.17
CA MET A 190 -0.52 0.84 20.48
C MET A 190 0.81 0.29 19.93
N GLY A 191 1.60 1.10 19.23
CA GLY A 191 2.85 0.70 18.58
C GLY A 191 2.67 -0.03 17.24
N LEU A 192 1.47 0.04 16.64
CA LEU A 192 1.17 -0.65 15.39
C LEU A 192 1.52 0.22 14.17
N LEU A 193 1.94 -0.43 13.09
CA LEU A 193 2.14 0.25 11.80
C LEU A 193 0.79 0.43 11.09
N THR A 194 0.60 1.60 10.49
CA THR A 194 -0.65 1.97 9.81
C THR A 194 -0.43 2.25 8.32
N THR A 195 -1.42 1.91 7.50
CA THR A 195 -1.42 2.13 6.05
C THR A 195 -2.80 2.46 5.53
N GLY A 196 -2.90 2.74 4.23
CA GLY A 196 -4.18 2.84 3.55
C GLY A 196 -4.07 3.35 2.12
N GLY A 197 -5.12 3.08 1.35
CA GLY A 197 -5.33 3.66 0.03
C GLY A 197 -5.65 5.15 0.10
N LEU A 198 -4.63 6.00 0.24
CA LEU A 198 -4.81 7.43 0.49
C LEU A 198 -5.55 8.13 -0.67
N SER A 199 -5.32 7.70 -1.91
CA SER A 199 -6.02 8.19 -3.10
C SER A 199 -7.55 8.02 -3.03
N ASN A 200 -8.06 7.18 -2.10
CA ASN A 200 -9.50 7.03 -1.86
C ASN A 200 -10.13 8.27 -1.27
N VAL A 201 -9.40 9.05 -0.48
CA VAL A 201 -9.91 10.28 0.16
C VAL A 201 -10.49 11.21 -0.89
N SER A 202 -9.76 11.46 -1.97
CA SER A 202 -10.18 12.36 -3.04
C SER A 202 -10.96 11.69 -4.18
N ASN A 203 -11.37 10.43 -4.06
CA ASN A 203 -12.09 9.74 -5.14
C ASN A 203 -13.39 10.48 -5.53
N GLY A 204 -13.57 10.71 -6.83
CA GLY A 204 -14.73 11.44 -7.36
C GLY A 204 -14.66 12.97 -7.21
N CYS A 205 -13.58 13.53 -6.65
CA CYS A 205 -13.29 14.96 -6.68
C CYS A 205 -12.74 15.40 -8.06
N PRO A 206 -12.84 16.69 -8.43
CA PRO A 206 -12.21 17.21 -9.64
C PRO A 206 -10.70 16.98 -9.65
N LYS A 207 -10.11 16.69 -10.82
CA LYS A 207 -8.68 16.34 -10.94
C LYS A 207 -7.72 17.35 -10.33
N HIS A 208 -8.03 18.64 -10.38
CA HIS A 208 -7.19 19.70 -9.81
C HIS A 208 -7.32 19.84 -8.29
N VAL A 209 -8.34 19.22 -7.67
CA VAL A 209 -8.57 19.24 -6.23
C VAL A 209 -7.89 18.05 -5.54
N ARG A 210 -7.74 16.93 -6.25
CA ARG A 210 -7.22 15.69 -5.69
C ARG A 210 -5.81 15.84 -5.07
N PRO A 211 -4.80 16.38 -5.78
CA PRO A 211 -3.45 16.53 -5.22
C PRO A 211 -3.42 17.32 -3.90
N ILE A 212 -4.23 18.38 -3.83
CA ILE A 212 -4.33 19.26 -2.66
C ILE A 212 -4.96 18.53 -1.47
N LEU A 213 -6.09 17.84 -1.70
CA LEU A 213 -6.78 17.09 -0.64
C LEU A 213 -5.94 15.91 -0.15
N ASP A 214 -5.35 15.16 -1.07
CA ASP A 214 -4.53 13.99 -0.76
C ASP A 214 -3.27 14.43 0.02
N SER A 215 -2.63 15.53 -0.38
CA SER A 215 -1.48 16.11 0.36
C SER A 215 -1.86 16.59 1.75
N ALA A 216 -2.97 17.33 1.90
CA ALA A 216 -3.44 17.81 3.18
C ALA A 216 -3.78 16.64 4.14
N PHE A 217 -4.48 15.62 3.63
CA PHE A 217 -4.80 14.43 4.41
C PHE A 217 -3.53 13.66 4.79
N ALA A 218 -2.58 13.47 3.85
CA ALA A 218 -1.31 12.81 4.11
C ALA A 218 -0.55 13.47 5.26
N ALA A 219 -0.41 14.81 5.25
CA ALA A 219 0.26 15.54 6.30
C ALA A 219 -0.42 15.36 7.67
N MET A 220 -1.76 15.44 7.71
CA MET A 220 -2.54 15.23 8.94
C MET A 220 -2.43 13.78 9.43
N ALA A 221 -2.45 12.80 8.54
CA ALA A 221 -2.31 11.39 8.87
C ALA A 221 -0.91 11.10 9.42
N MET A 222 0.14 11.58 8.75
CA MET A 222 1.53 11.44 9.21
C MET A 222 1.77 12.09 10.57
N ALA A 223 1.12 13.21 10.86
CA ALA A 223 1.17 13.84 12.18
C ALA A 223 0.53 12.98 13.28
N ASN A 224 -0.42 12.11 12.91
CA ASN A 224 -1.06 11.14 13.79
C ASN A 224 -0.36 9.76 13.79
N GLY A 225 0.80 9.62 13.14
CA GLY A 225 1.58 8.38 13.16
C GLY A 225 1.47 7.50 11.92
N PHE A 226 0.80 7.97 10.87
CA PHE A 226 0.71 7.21 9.62
C PHE A 226 2.09 6.81 9.10
N SER A 227 2.27 5.52 8.83
CA SER A 227 3.59 4.93 8.55
C SER A 227 3.83 4.65 7.06
N SER A 228 2.76 4.40 6.31
CA SER A 228 2.82 4.08 4.88
C SER A 228 1.52 4.47 4.17
N ALA A 229 1.53 4.54 2.84
CA ALA A 229 0.31 4.65 2.06
C ALA A 229 0.44 4.08 0.66
N ILE A 230 -0.67 3.56 0.14
CA ILE A 230 -0.86 3.29 -1.29
C ILE A 230 -1.27 4.60 -1.95
N VAL A 231 -0.40 5.11 -2.83
CA VAL A 231 -0.51 6.44 -3.44
C VAL A 231 -0.05 6.42 -4.89
N ASN A 232 -0.39 7.47 -5.64
CA ASN A 232 0.28 7.80 -6.88
C ASN A 232 1.59 8.58 -6.61
N PRO A 233 2.79 7.96 -6.70
CA PRO A 233 4.05 8.66 -6.47
C PRO A 233 4.37 9.68 -7.57
N CYS A 234 3.73 9.62 -8.73
CA CYS A 234 3.89 10.63 -9.78
C CYS A 234 3.14 11.94 -9.47
N ASP A 235 2.43 12.04 -8.34
CA ASP A 235 1.87 13.30 -7.85
C ASP A 235 2.93 14.09 -7.09
N GLU A 236 3.50 15.11 -7.74
CA GLU A 236 4.57 15.91 -7.17
C GLU A 236 4.15 16.68 -5.91
N GLU A 237 2.89 17.12 -5.81
CA GLU A 237 2.42 17.87 -4.65
C GLU A 237 2.38 16.97 -3.40
N LEU A 238 1.85 15.76 -3.59
CA LEU A 238 1.81 14.73 -2.54
C LEU A 238 3.22 14.32 -2.11
N MET A 239 4.10 14.01 -3.06
CA MET A 239 5.46 13.57 -2.74
C MET A 239 6.28 14.67 -2.05
N ARG A 240 6.17 15.94 -2.47
CA ARG A 240 6.81 17.07 -1.78
C ARG A 240 6.28 17.23 -0.36
N THR A 241 4.98 17.03 -0.17
CA THR A 241 4.36 17.07 1.17
C THR A 241 4.91 15.97 2.06
N ILE A 242 4.94 14.72 1.58
CA ILE A 242 5.47 13.58 2.36
C ILE A 242 6.94 13.80 2.74
N LYS A 243 7.80 14.19 1.77
CA LYS A 243 9.22 14.50 2.05
C LYS A 243 9.35 15.60 3.11
N SER A 244 8.53 16.64 3.04
CA SER A 244 8.52 17.73 4.03
C SER A 244 8.08 17.24 5.42
N CYS A 245 7.07 16.37 5.48
CA CYS A 245 6.62 15.76 6.72
C CYS A 245 7.69 14.87 7.34
N ASP A 246 8.47 14.12 6.55
CA ASP A 246 9.59 13.32 7.06
C ASP A 246 10.71 14.18 7.69
N ILE A 247 10.99 15.36 7.12
CA ILE A 247 11.89 16.34 7.74
C ILE A 247 11.32 16.82 9.09
N ILE A 248 10.05 17.24 9.13
CA ILE A 248 9.40 17.77 10.33
C ILE A 248 9.35 16.72 11.45
N ARG A 249 9.09 15.45 11.09
CA ARG A 249 9.06 14.31 12.02
C ARG A 249 10.44 13.84 12.46
N ASN A 250 11.51 14.46 11.96
CA ASN A 250 12.90 14.06 12.21
C ASN A 250 13.17 12.61 11.78
N SER A 251 12.48 12.14 10.72
CA SER A 251 12.74 10.86 10.04
C SER A 251 13.79 11.00 8.93
N SER A 252 14.02 12.22 8.46
CA SER A 252 15.06 12.59 7.48
C SER A 252 15.84 13.81 7.97
N LEU A 253 17.15 13.86 7.70
CA LEU A 253 17.96 15.04 8.02
C LEU A 253 17.64 16.18 7.06
N TYR A 254 17.58 17.40 7.58
CA TYR A 254 17.38 18.60 6.78
C TYR A 254 18.58 18.93 5.90
N ALA A 255 18.28 19.28 4.65
CA ALA A 255 19.17 19.93 3.70
C ALA A 255 18.32 20.83 2.79
N ASP A 256 18.83 21.96 2.30
CA ASP A 256 18.07 22.86 1.42
C ASP A 256 17.54 22.14 0.15
N SER A 257 18.26 21.11 -0.29
CA SER A 257 17.93 20.27 -1.45
C SER A 257 17.11 19.00 -1.11
N TYR A 258 16.50 18.90 0.07
CA TYR A 258 15.81 17.67 0.51
C TYR A 258 14.72 17.19 -0.46
N LEU A 259 14.12 18.10 -1.24
CA LEU A 259 13.13 17.76 -2.26
C LEU A 259 13.75 17.11 -3.51
N GLU A 260 15.01 17.43 -3.81
CA GLU A 260 15.77 16.96 -4.99
C GLU A 260 16.40 15.58 -4.76
N LEU A 261 16.49 15.14 -3.50
CA LEU A 261 17.01 13.82 -3.17
C LEU A 261 16.07 12.74 -3.71
N ASN A 262 16.60 11.90 -4.60
CA ASN A 262 15.94 10.69 -5.06
C ASN A 262 16.41 9.53 -4.20
N GLU A 263 15.66 9.26 -3.13
CA GLU A 263 16.00 8.25 -2.13
C GLU A 263 15.48 6.86 -2.53
N GLY A 264 14.53 6.80 -3.48
CA GLY A 264 14.08 5.59 -4.14
C GLY A 264 14.90 5.34 -5.39
N GLY A 265 15.87 4.45 -5.31
CA GLY A 265 16.71 4.13 -6.46
C GLY A 265 17.45 2.84 -6.20
N PHE A 266 16.74 1.71 -6.19
CA PHE A 266 17.41 0.45 -6.50
C PHE A 266 18.11 0.69 -7.85
N ALA A 267 19.42 0.48 -7.92
CA ALA A 267 20.12 0.52 -9.19
C ALA A 267 19.56 -0.63 -10.04
N TYR A 268 18.78 -0.32 -11.06
CA TYR A 268 18.18 -1.30 -11.97
C TYR A 268 19.13 -1.56 -13.13
N ASN A 269 19.09 -2.77 -13.68
CA ASN A 269 19.83 -3.10 -14.90
C ASN A 269 19.18 -2.35 -16.07
N VAL A 270 19.91 -1.40 -16.66
CA VAL A 270 19.53 -0.72 -17.91
C VAL A 270 20.27 -1.37 -19.07
#